data_AF-A0A0V0WIU1-F1
#
_entry.id   AF-A0A0V0WIU1-F1
#
_cell.length_a   1.000
_cell.length_b   1.000
_cell.length_c   1.000
_cell.angle_alpha   90.00
_cell.angle_beta   90.00
_cell.angle_gamma   90.00
#
_symmetry.space_group_name_H-M   'P 1'
#
loop_
_entity.id
_entity.type
_entity.pdbx_description
1 polymer ?
#
loop_
_entity_poly.entity_id
_entity_poly.type
_entity_poly.pdbx_seq_one_letter_code
_entity_poly.pdbx_strand_id
1 'polypeptide(L)' 'MKKRRSENADDTKQIEDHTKRIEDDTKQIEDDTKQIEDHTKQIEDHTKQNKRRQSSWDPNS' A
#
# COMPACT_ATOMS: atom_id res chain seq x y z
N MET A 1 29.83 24.18 -26.32
CA MET A 1 30.22 22.91 -25.65
C MET A 1 29.97 22.91 -24.14
N LYS A 2 30.34 23.95 -23.37
CA LYS A 2 30.13 23.99 -21.91
C LYS A 2 28.65 23.88 -21.48
N LYS A 3 27.74 24.61 -22.16
CA LYS A 3 26.29 24.61 -21.87
C LYS A 3 25.62 23.22 -21.98
N ARG A 4 25.96 22.45 -23.03
CA ARG A 4 25.44 21.07 -23.20
C ARG A 4 25.92 20.12 -22.10
N ARG A 5 27.14 20.29 -21.60
CA ARG A 5 27.65 19.45 -20.50
C ARG A 5 26.94 19.77 -19.17
N SER A 6 26.59 21.03 -18.93
CA SER A 6 25.82 21.41 -17.74
C SER A 6 24.36 20.95 -17.82
N GLU A 7 23.73 21.03 -18.99
CA GLU A 7 22.37 20.51 -19.23
C GLU A 7 22.33 18.99 -18.99
N ASN A 8 23.24 18.23 -19.62
CA ASN A 8 23.31 16.77 -19.40
C ASN A 8 23.54 16.38 -17.92
N ALA A 9 24.31 17.18 -17.19
CA ALA A 9 24.56 16.93 -15.76
C ALA A 9 23.32 17.22 -14.91
N ASP A 10 22.50 18.20 -15.30
CA ASP A 10 21.22 18.49 -14.64
C ASP A 10 20.20 17.39 -14.92
N ASP A 11 20.08 16.97 -16.19
CA ASP A 11 19.19 15.87 -16.59
C ASP A 11 19.53 14.58 -15.83
N THR A 12 20.83 14.28 -15.65
CA THR A 12 21.28 13.10 -14.90
C THR A 12 20.82 13.15 -13.43
N LYS A 13 20.92 14.32 -12.80
CA LYS A 13 20.46 14.51 -11.41
C LYS A 13 18.94 14.36 -11.29
N GLN A 14 18.19 14.94 -12.21
CA GLN A 14 16.73 14.81 -12.23
C GLN A 14 16.31 13.35 -12.39
N ILE A 15 16.98 12.58 -13.25
CA ILE A 15 16.74 11.14 -13.41
C ILE A 15 17.02 10.38 -12.10
N GLU A 16 18.11 10.70 -11.40
CA GLU A 16 18.45 10.07 -10.12
C GLU A 16 17.38 10.35 -9.06
N ASP A 17 16.92 11.60 -8.93
CA ASP A 17 15.89 11.99 -7.98
C ASP A 17 14.54 11.36 -8.29
N HIS A 18 14.17 11.29 -9.58
CA HIS A 18 12.97 10.57 -10.01
C HIS A 18 13.06 9.08 -9.70
N THR A 19 14.23 8.47 -9.88
CA THR A 19 14.46 7.05 -9.57
C THR A 19 14.27 6.78 -8.08
N LYS A 20 14.82 7.64 -7.20
CA LYS A 20 14.62 7.55 -5.75
C LYS A 20 13.14 7.65 -5.37
N ARG A 21 12.42 8.61 -5.96
CA ARG A 21 10.98 8.77 -5.69
C ARG A 21 10.17 7.54 -6.10
N ILE A 22 10.49 6.93 -7.25
CA ILE A 22 9.85 5.69 -7.69
C ILE A 22 10.12 4.54 -6.71
N GLU A 23 11.32 4.45 -6.16
CA GLU A 23 11.66 3.44 -5.15
C GLU A 23 10.85 3.63 -3.86
N ASP A 24 10.71 4.87 -3.39
CA ASP A 24 9.93 5.20 -2.20
C ASP A 24 8.42 4.94 -2.42
N ASP A 25 7.88 5.35 -3.57
CA ASP A 25 6.49 5.06 -3.96
C ASP A 25 6.24 3.54 -4.01
N THR A 26 7.21 2.77 -4.51
CA THR A 26 7.11 1.29 -4.54
C THR A 26 7.03 0.69 -3.15
N LYS A 27 7.84 1.18 -2.20
CA LYS A 27 7.79 0.73 -0.79
C LYS A 27 6.45 1.06 -0.15
N GLN A 28 5.91 2.26 -0.40
CA GLN A 28 4.61 2.65 0.12
C GLN A 28 3.48 1.76 -0.40
N ILE A 29 3.50 1.40 -1.69
CA ILE A 29 2.52 0.47 -2.28
C ILE A 29 2.60 -0.92 -1.64
N GLU A 30 3.81 -1.40 -1.33
CA GLU A 30 3.99 -2.69 -0.64
C GLU A 30 3.38 -2.67 0.76
N ASP A 31 3.60 -1.59 1.51
CA ASP A 31 3.05 -1.43 2.86
C ASP A 31 1.52 -1.28 2.85
N ASP A 32 0.98 -0.50 1.90
CA ASP A 32 -0.46 -0.37 1.72
C ASP A 32 -1.11 -1.72 1.36
N THR A 33 -0.43 -2.54 0.55
CA THR A 33 -0.88 -3.89 0.20
C THR A 33 -0.98 -4.79 1.44
N LYS A 34 0.02 -4.75 2.33
CA LYS A 34 0.00 -5.50 3.61
C LYS A 34 -1.16 -5.04 4.51
N GLN A 35 -1.40 -3.74 4.61
CA GLN A 35 -2.52 -3.21 5.39
C GLN A 35 -3.88 -3.65 4.84
N ILE A 36 -4.05 -3.68 3.52
CA ILE A 36 -5.27 -4.19 2.87
C ILE A 36 -5.48 -5.68 3.19
N GLU A 37 -4.42 -6.49 3.17
CA GLU A 37 -4.50 -7.90 3.53
C GLU A 37 -4.95 -8.09 4.98
N ASP A 38 -4.37 -7.33 5.92
CA ASP A 38 -4.71 -7.39 7.33
C ASP A 38 -6.16 -6.94 7.60
N HIS A 39 -6.62 -5.86 6.96
CA HIS A 39 -8.02 -5.45 7.05
C HIS A 39 -8.97 -6.51 6.48
N THR A 40 -8.58 -7.18 5.40
CA THR A 40 -9.38 -8.26 4.81
C THR A 40 -9.56 -9.42 5.79
N LYS A 41 -8.48 -9.83 6.49
CA LYS A 41 -8.54 -10.87 7.54
C LYS A 41 -9.47 -10.45 8.69
N GLN A 42 -9.38 -9.20 9.15
CA GLN A 42 -10.25 -8.69 10.22
C GLN A 42 -11.74 -8.71 9.82
N ILE A 43 -12.05 -8.31 8.58
CA ILE A 43 -13.43 -8.37 8.06
C ILE A 43 -13.94 -9.81 8.03
N GLU A 44 -13.11 -10.77 7.61
CA GLU A 44 -13.48 -12.19 7.59
C GLU A 44 -13.78 -12.71 9.00
N ASP A 45 -12.94 -12.38 9.97
CA ASP A 45 -13.12 -12.78 11.37
C ASP A 45 -14.37 -12.16 12.00
N HIS A 46 -14.62 -10.87 11.77
CA HIS A 46 -15.86 -10.21 12.18
C HIS A 46 -17.09 -10.87 11.54
N THR A 47 -17.01 -11.24 10.26
CA THR A 47 -18.09 -11.93 9.57
C THR A 47 -18.37 -13.31 10.19
N LYS A 48 -17.32 -14.08 10.50
CA LYS A 48 -17.45 -15.37 11.20
C LYS A 48 -18.07 -15.20 12.59
N GLN A 49 -17.63 -14.19 13.35
CA GLN A 49 -18.18 -13.91 14.67
C GLN A 49 -19.65 -13.51 14.62
N ASN A 50 -20.03 -12.66 13.65
CA ASN A 50 -21.41 -12.23 13.47
C ASN A 50 -22.33 -13.43 13.19
N LYS A 51 -21.93 -14.32 12.26
CA LYS A 51 -22.67 -15.56 11.96
C LYS A 51 -22.87 -16.42 13.20
N ARG A 52 -21.82 -16.62 14.02
CA ARG A 52 -21.93 -17.38 15.29
C ARG A 52 -22.93 -16.74 16.26
N ARG A 53 -22.92 -15.41 16.39
CA ARG A 53 -23.86 -14.68 17.25
C ARG A 53 -25.30 -14.80 16.77
N GLN A 54 -25.52 -14.76 15.45
CA GLN A 54 -26.84 -14.97 14.87
C GLN A 54 -27.35 -16.40 15.11
N SER A 55 -26.49 -17.41 14.95
CA SER A 55 -26.87 -18.81 15.21
C SER A 55 -27.11 -19.12 16.69
N SER A 56 -26.49 -18.35 17.59
CA SER A 56 -26.66 -18.50 19.04
C SER A 56 -27.88 -17.77 19.60
N TRP A 57 -28.54 -16.93 18.80
CA TRP A 57 -29.72 -16.20 19.23
C TRP A 57 -30.96 -17.04 18.91
N ASP A 58 -31.43 -17.78 19.92
CA ASP A 58 -32.79 -18.35 19.91
C ASP A 58 -33.71 -17.40 20.66
N PRO A 59 -34.58 -16.64 19.98
CA PRO A 59 -35.51 -15.73 20.64
C PRO A 59 -36.65 -16.44 21.40
N ASN A 60 -36.78 -17.77 21.25
CA ASN A 60 -37.86 -18.57 21.82
C ASN A 60 -37.36 -19.61 22.86
N SER A 61 -36.07 -19.60 23.23
CA SER A 61 -35.51 -20.52 24.23
C SER A 61 -35.35 -19.90 25.62
#